data_AF-A0AAD7BGR5-F1
#
_entry.id   AF-A0AAD7BGR5-F1
#
_cell.length_a   1.000
_cell.length_b   1.000
_cell.length_c   1.000
_cell.angle_alpha   90.00
_cell.angle_beta   90.00
_cell.angle_gamma   90.00
#
_symmetry.space_group_name_H-M   'P 1'
#
loop_
_entity.id
_entity.type
_entity.pdbx_description
1 polymer ?
#
loop_
_entity_poly.entity_id
_entity_poly.type
_entity_poly.pdbx_seq_one_letter_code
_entity_poly.pdbx_strand_id
1 'polypeptide(L)'
;MTRTEGENTQQSKSRKHGHKSRHSATLGGHRSPLVPLNDDLSTEERLRRAEEALHREKKKRRRAEKRARNAAKSAAENDDDTSAPPSNGSIPRPKCASKVKMSVIRSHLGYEKLKWNAYRLAVHEALFAARLDWKSNWRAQDAVRLGRAYDVIRADFPETERFQGLWGIDRVAKQYWDNRTSNERDKKNPNSYRSLHARRRSSPEPLRESSPSRPPSKAPRLHRRLDPRTLFSSEDEGGDKDGEVVGDGVRGSDGGSST
;
A
#
# COMPACT_ATOMS: atom_id res chain seq x y z
N MET A 1 -4.19 -50.34 24.26
CA MET A 1 -2.89 -49.72 24.57
C MET A 1 -2.89 -48.32 23.96
N THR A 2 -3.57 -47.36 24.59
CA THR A 2 -3.08 -46.37 25.58
C THR A 2 -2.16 -45.29 24.99
N ARG A 3 -2.71 -44.09 24.71
CA ARG A 3 -2.09 -42.76 24.92
C ARG A 3 -3.06 -41.65 24.49
N THR A 4 -3.83 -41.10 25.44
CA THR A 4 -3.59 -39.85 26.20
C THR A 4 -4.01 -38.60 25.44
N GLU A 5 -5.28 -38.22 25.66
CA GLU A 5 -5.84 -36.90 25.46
C GLU A 5 -5.18 -35.92 26.45
N GLY A 6 -4.70 -34.79 25.95
CA GLY A 6 -4.15 -33.69 26.74
C GLY A 6 -5.03 -32.46 26.58
N GLU A 7 -6.08 -32.35 27.39
CA GLU A 7 -6.84 -31.12 27.57
C GLU A 7 -5.92 -30.05 28.16
N ASN A 8 -5.58 -29.04 27.36
CA ASN A 8 -4.85 -27.86 27.82
C ASN A 8 -5.82 -26.67 27.90
N THR A 9 -6.59 -26.63 29.00
CA THR A 9 -7.48 -25.52 29.34
C THR A 9 -6.65 -24.31 29.78
N GLN A 10 -6.40 -23.37 28.87
CA GLN A 10 -5.82 -22.09 29.23
C GLN A 10 -6.85 -21.21 29.96
N GLN A 11 -6.64 -21.07 31.27
CA GLN A 11 -7.35 -20.12 32.13
C GLN A 11 -7.05 -18.67 31.72
N SER A 12 -8.01 -18.02 31.06
CA SER A 12 -8.01 -16.59 30.77
C SER A 12 -8.19 -15.78 32.06
N LYS A 13 -7.09 -15.25 32.60
CA LYS A 13 -7.10 -14.31 33.74
C LYS A 13 -7.64 -12.95 33.29
N SER A 14 -8.93 -12.72 33.57
CA SER A 14 -9.60 -11.42 33.49
C SER A 14 -8.91 -10.39 34.40
N ARG A 15 -8.17 -9.44 33.82
CA ARG A 15 -7.62 -8.29 34.53
C ARG A 15 -8.66 -7.16 34.53
N LYS A 16 -9.45 -7.09 35.61
CA LYS A 16 -10.27 -5.92 35.97
C LYS A 16 -9.35 -4.73 36.31
N HIS A 17 -9.17 -3.79 35.37
CA HIS A 17 -8.60 -2.48 35.70
C HIS A 17 -9.71 -1.58 36.24
N GLY A 18 -9.79 -1.50 37.58
CA GLY A 18 -10.60 -0.52 38.28
C GLY A 18 -9.99 0.86 38.16
N HIS A 19 -10.62 1.75 37.39
CA HIS A 19 -10.40 3.18 37.45
C HIS A 19 -10.98 3.71 38.78
N LYS A 20 -10.12 3.82 39.80
CA LYS A 20 -10.43 4.61 40.99
C LYS A 20 -10.22 6.07 40.66
N SER A 21 -11.30 6.75 40.30
CA SER A 21 -11.43 8.19 40.39
C SER A 21 -11.17 8.60 41.85
N ARG A 22 -10.11 9.39 42.09
CA ARG A 22 -9.91 10.09 43.36
C ARG A 22 -9.93 11.58 43.07
N HIS A 23 -11.11 12.14 43.29
CA HIS A 23 -11.23 13.51 43.78
C HIS A 23 -10.68 13.55 45.20
N SER A 24 -9.77 14.47 45.49
CA SER A 24 -9.80 15.19 46.77
C SER A 24 -8.91 16.42 46.66
N ALA A 25 -9.56 17.57 46.63
CA ALA A 25 -8.97 18.85 46.93
C ALA A 25 -8.41 18.82 48.37
N THR A 26 -7.15 19.19 48.52
CA THR A 26 -6.60 19.66 49.78
C THR A 26 -5.78 20.91 49.49
N LEU A 27 -6.45 22.05 49.66
CA LEU A 27 -5.85 23.33 49.96
C LEU A 27 -5.11 23.18 51.30
N GLY A 28 -3.81 22.93 51.23
CA GLY A 28 -2.93 22.82 52.39
C GLY A 28 -1.70 23.67 52.17
N GLY A 29 -1.79 24.95 52.55
CA GLY A 29 -0.65 25.87 52.60
C GLY A 29 0.33 25.44 53.67
N HIS A 30 1.26 24.57 53.31
CA HIS A 30 2.45 24.31 54.11
C HIS A 30 3.57 25.23 53.64
N ARG A 31 3.85 26.26 54.44
CA ARG A 31 5.09 27.02 54.39
C ARG A 31 6.24 26.05 54.64
N SER A 32 6.94 25.67 53.59
CA SER A 32 8.18 24.91 53.71
C SER A 32 9.20 25.72 54.51
N PRO A 33 9.90 25.09 55.48
CA PRO A 33 11.00 25.73 56.19
C PRO A 33 12.10 26.10 55.18
N LEU A 34 12.54 27.35 55.23
CA LEU A 34 13.71 27.85 54.50
C LEU A 34 14.93 27.06 55.00
N VAL A 35 15.26 25.97 54.31
CA VAL A 35 16.51 25.26 54.48
C VAL A 35 17.64 26.20 54.00
N PRO A 36 18.63 26.52 54.84
CA PRO A 36 19.77 27.35 54.45
C PRO A 36 20.49 26.71 53.27
N LEU A 37 20.62 27.48 52.20
CA LEU A 37 21.30 27.13 50.97
C LEU A 37 22.82 27.11 51.23
N ASN A 38 23.34 26.03 51.81
CA ASN A 38 24.78 25.78 51.87
C ASN A 38 25.24 25.30 50.49
N ASP A 39 25.41 26.26 49.57
CA ASP A 39 25.78 26.04 48.16
C ASP A 39 27.24 26.45 47.92
N ASP A 40 28.15 26.01 48.79
CA ASP A 40 29.61 26.21 48.66
C ASP A 40 30.28 25.08 47.85
N LEU A 41 29.54 24.46 46.92
CA LEU A 41 30.16 23.65 45.89
C LEU A 41 30.68 24.57 44.80
N SER A 42 32.01 24.57 44.60
CA SER A 42 32.67 25.24 43.48
C SER A 42 31.87 25.06 42.20
N THR A 43 31.67 26.14 41.45
CA THR A 43 30.96 26.15 40.15
C THR A 43 31.47 25.07 39.20
N GLU A 44 32.76 24.74 39.29
CA GLU A 44 33.42 23.68 38.53
C GLU A 44 32.91 22.27 38.90
N GLU A 45 32.65 22.01 40.18
CA GLU A 45 32.12 20.72 40.63
C GLU A 45 30.65 20.55 40.19
N ARG A 46 29.87 21.65 40.16
CA ARG A 46 28.50 21.66 39.63
C ARG A 46 28.49 21.34 38.13
N LEU A 47 29.40 21.93 37.36
CA LEU A 47 29.56 21.64 35.92
C LEU A 47 29.93 20.18 35.68
N ARG A 48 30.93 19.66 36.41
CA ARG A 48 31.35 18.26 36.29
C ARG A 48 30.22 17.28 36.61
N ARG A 49 29.41 17.54 37.65
CA ARG A 49 28.23 16.72 37.98
C ARG A 49 27.15 16.80 36.90
N ALA A 50 26.92 17.97 36.31
CA ALA A 50 25.95 18.16 35.24
C ALA A 50 26.36 17.41 33.96
N GLU A 51 27.64 17.49 33.57
CA GLU A 51 28.18 16.75 32.42
C GLU A 51 28.09 15.23 32.63
N GLU A 52 28.41 14.75 33.82
CA GLU A 52 28.29 13.33 34.14
C GLU A 52 26.82 12.86 34.09
N ALA A 53 25.89 13.66 34.60
CA ALA A 53 24.46 13.38 34.52
C ALA A 53 23.97 13.27 33.07
N LEU A 54 24.36 14.21 32.21
CA LEU A 54 24.02 14.23 30.79
C LEU A 54 24.59 12.99 30.07
N HIS A 55 25.83 12.61 30.38
CA HIS A 55 26.45 11.40 29.82
C HIS A 55 25.73 10.12 30.27
N ARG A 56 25.36 10.01 31.56
CA ARG A 56 24.57 8.90 32.10
C ARG A 56 23.20 8.80 31.42
N GLU A 57 22.54 9.93 31.18
CA GLU A 57 21.24 9.98 30.50
C GLU A 57 21.34 9.56 29.03
N LYS A 58 22.31 10.07 28.27
CA LYS A 58 22.59 9.63 26.90
C LYS A 58 22.83 8.12 26.81
N LYS A 59 23.58 7.55 27.75
CA LYS A 59 23.83 6.10 27.82
C LYS A 59 22.56 5.31 28.12
N LYS A 60 21.68 5.80 28.99
CA LYS A 60 20.36 5.20 29.26
C LYS A 60 19.47 5.24 28.01
N ARG A 61 19.38 6.38 27.32
CA ARG A 61 18.61 6.53 26.08
C ARG A 61 19.07 5.57 25.00
N ARG A 62 20.38 5.47 24.76
CA ARG A 62 20.95 4.53 23.77
C ARG A 62 20.64 3.06 24.11
N ARG A 63 20.62 2.69 25.38
CA ARG A 63 20.24 1.33 25.83
C ARG A 63 18.75 1.07 25.64
N ALA A 64 17.89 2.04 25.96
CA ALA A 64 16.45 1.95 25.76
C ALA A 64 16.10 1.83 24.27
N GLU A 65 16.73 2.63 23.41
CA GLU A 65 16.57 2.57 21.95
C GLU A 65 17.01 1.21 21.38
N LYS A 66 18.18 0.69 21.79
CA LYS A 66 18.62 -0.65 21.38
C LYS A 66 17.63 -1.75 21.84
N ARG A 67 17.10 -1.65 23.06
CA ARG A 67 16.08 -2.60 23.55
C ARG A 67 14.79 -2.50 22.75
N ALA A 68 14.31 -1.30 22.46
CA ALA A 68 13.11 -1.08 21.64
C ALA A 68 13.31 -1.63 20.21
N ARG A 69 14.48 -1.40 19.60
CA ARG A 69 14.81 -1.93 18.27
C ARG A 69 14.89 -3.46 18.27
N ASN A 70 15.50 -4.06 19.29
CA ASN A 70 15.59 -5.52 19.39
C ASN A 70 14.21 -6.15 19.63
N ALA A 71 13.38 -5.54 20.49
CA ALA A 71 12.01 -5.99 20.73
C ALA A 71 11.15 -5.92 19.47
N ALA A 72 11.28 -4.85 18.67
CA ALA A 72 10.61 -4.73 17.38
C ALA A 72 11.10 -5.79 16.38
N LYS A 73 12.40 -6.09 16.37
CA LYS A 73 12.98 -7.13 15.51
C LYS A 73 12.47 -8.53 15.89
N SER A 74 12.43 -8.86 17.18
CA SER A 74 11.92 -10.15 17.65
C SER A 74 10.41 -10.29 17.45
N ALA A 75 9.64 -9.19 17.46
CA ALA A 75 8.22 -9.24 17.10
C ALA A 75 8.04 -9.56 15.61
N ALA A 76 8.83 -8.93 14.73
CA ALA A 76 8.77 -9.18 13.30
C ALA A 76 9.20 -10.60 12.89
N GLU A 77 10.13 -11.23 13.62
CA GLU A 77 10.55 -12.62 13.38
C GLU A 77 9.50 -13.66 13.81
N ASN A 78 8.57 -13.31 14.71
CA ASN A 78 7.51 -14.23 15.16
C ASN A 78 6.20 -14.12 14.36
N ASP A 79 6.03 -13.08 13.54
CA ASP A 79 4.84 -12.91 12.69
C ASP A 79 4.88 -13.76 11.40
N ASP A 80 6.02 -14.40 11.07
CA ASP A 80 6.18 -15.13 9.80
C ASP A 80 5.60 -16.56 9.81
N ASP A 81 5.26 -17.11 10.99
CA ASP A 81 4.84 -18.52 11.12
C ASP A 81 3.40 -18.74 11.62
N THR A 82 2.65 -17.67 11.90
CA THR A 82 1.20 -17.78 12.20
C THR A 82 0.37 -17.58 10.94
N SER A 83 0.79 -18.24 9.85
CA SER A 83 -0.06 -18.40 8.69
C SER A 83 -1.18 -19.36 9.08
N ALA A 84 -2.32 -18.83 9.55
CA ALA A 84 -3.54 -19.62 9.67
C ALA A 84 -3.71 -20.42 8.37
N PRO A 85 -3.99 -21.74 8.45
CA PRO A 85 -4.08 -22.59 7.28
C PRO A 85 -5.01 -21.92 6.26
N PRO A 86 -4.60 -21.83 4.98
CA PRO A 86 -5.35 -21.10 3.98
C PRO A 86 -6.79 -21.61 3.99
N SER A 87 -7.73 -20.71 4.29
CA SER A 87 -9.15 -21.06 4.26
C SER A 87 -9.48 -21.63 2.88
N ASN A 88 -10.32 -22.66 2.84
CA ASN A 88 -10.77 -23.27 1.58
C ASN A 88 -11.39 -22.17 0.69
N GLY A 89 -10.64 -21.69 -0.31
CA GLY A 89 -11.02 -20.55 -1.15
C GLY A 89 -10.04 -19.36 -1.15
N SER A 90 -8.95 -19.44 -0.38
CA SER A 90 -7.86 -18.45 -0.39
C SER A 90 -7.07 -18.51 -1.71
N ILE A 91 -6.84 -17.35 -2.32
CA ILE A 91 -6.09 -17.14 -3.54
C ILE A 91 -4.62 -16.87 -3.16
N PRO A 92 -3.69 -17.77 -3.48
CA PRO A 92 -2.30 -17.65 -3.08
C PRO A 92 -1.63 -16.44 -3.71
N ARG A 93 -0.62 -15.89 -3.03
CA ARG A 93 0.18 -14.79 -3.56
C ARG A 93 1.05 -15.30 -4.72
N PRO A 94 0.92 -14.77 -5.94
CA PRO A 94 1.76 -15.19 -7.05
C PRO A 94 3.22 -14.75 -6.82
N LYS A 95 4.17 -15.54 -7.32
CA LYS A 95 5.62 -15.28 -7.20
C LYS A 95 6.00 -13.85 -7.62
N CYS A 96 5.30 -13.31 -8.63
CA CYS A 96 5.52 -11.96 -9.16
C CYS A 96 4.22 -11.13 -9.14
N ALA A 97 3.75 -10.72 -7.97
CA ALA A 97 2.53 -9.90 -7.82
C ALA A 97 2.51 -8.61 -8.67
N SER A 98 3.68 -8.02 -8.95
CA SER A 98 3.80 -6.83 -9.81
C SER A 98 3.47 -7.09 -11.28
N LYS A 99 3.47 -8.34 -11.75
CA LYS A 99 3.12 -8.70 -13.14
C LYS A 99 1.62 -9.00 -13.30
N VAL A 100 0.89 -9.14 -12.20
CA VAL A 100 -0.55 -9.42 -12.23
C VAL A 100 -1.29 -8.21 -12.77
N LYS A 101 -2.12 -8.45 -13.79
CA LYS A 101 -3.00 -7.44 -14.40
C LYS A 101 -4.20 -7.16 -13.49
N MET A 102 -4.68 -5.92 -13.48
CA MET A 102 -5.88 -5.54 -12.72
C MET A 102 -7.13 -6.34 -13.12
N SER A 103 -7.23 -6.75 -14.40
CA SER A 103 -8.32 -7.61 -14.88
C SER A 103 -8.37 -8.96 -14.17
N VAL A 104 -7.21 -9.56 -13.90
CA VAL A 104 -7.11 -10.85 -13.21
C VAL A 104 -7.58 -10.73 -11.76
N ILE A 105 -7.17 -9.66 -11.07
CA ILE A 105 -7.64 -9.38 -9.69
C ILE A 105 -9.17 -9.20 -9.67
N ARG A 106 -9.71 -8.44 -10.63
CA ARG A 106 -11.15 -8.22 -10.78
C ARG A 106 -11.89 -9.55 -11.03
N SER A 107 -11.38 -10.40 -11.91
CA SER A 107 -11.97 -11.71 -12.22
C SER A 107 -11.97 -12.63 -10.99
N HIS A 108 -10.87 -12.66 -10.23
CA HIS A 108 -10.79 -13.45 -9.00
C HIS A 108 -11.80 -13.01 -7.92
N LEU A 109 -12.08 -11.71 -7.84
CA LEU A 109 -13.11 -11.17 -6.95
C LEU A 109 -14.54 -11.39 -7.46
N GLY A 110 -14.72 -11.73 -8.74
CA GLY A 110 -16.04 -11.81 -9.37
C GLY A 110 -16.73 -10.44 -9.47
N TYR A 111 -15.99 -9.34 -9.52
CA TYR A 111 -16.59 -8.00 -9.52
C TYR A 111 -17.00 -7.56 -10.92
N GLU A 112 -18.26 -7.13 -11.04
CA GLU A 112 -18.75 -6.39 -12.19
C GLU A 112 -18.07 -5.02 -12.34
N LYS A 113 -18.28 -4.34 -13.48
CA LYS A 113 -17.55 -3.09 -13.80
C LYS A 113 -17.86 -1.98 -12.79
N LEU A 114 -19.12 -1.86 -12.38
CA LEU A 114 -19.55 -0.85 -11.41
C LEU A 114 -19.00 -1.14 -10.01
N LYS A 115 -19.16 -2.38 -9.52
CA LYS A 115 -18.60 -2.81 -8.23
C LYS A 115 -17.07 -2.70 -8.19
N TRP A 116 -16.40 -3.03 -9.28
CA TRP A 116 -14.95 -2.84 -9.43
C TRP A 116 -14.52 -1.37 -9.35
N ASN A 117 -15.27 -0.46 -9.96
CA ASN A 117 -14.99 0.96 -9.86
C ASN A 117 -15.23 1.49 -8.44
N ALA A 118 -16.30 1.05 -7.78
CA ALA A 118 -16.58 1.38 -6.38
C ALA A 118 -15.45 0.90 -5.45
N TYR A 119 -14.99 -0.33 -5.62
CA TYR A 119 -13.84 -0.87 -4.89
C TYR A 119 -12.57 -0.03 -5.10
N ARG A 120 -12.25 0.33 -6.35
CA ARG A 120 -11.08 1.18 -6.63
C ARG A 120 -11.20 2.58 -6.03
N LEU A 121 -12.41 3.13 -5.99
CA LEU A 121 -12.68 4.41 -5.35
C LEU A 121 -12.49 4.33 -3.84
N ALA A 122 -13.02 3.28 -3.19
CA ALA A 122 -12.83 3.05 -1.77
C ALA A 122 -11.35 2.88 -1.39
N VAL A 123 -10.58 2.14 -2.20
CA VAL A 123 -9.12 2.04 -2.03
C VAL A 123 -8.47 3.43 -2.09
N HIS A 124 -8.87 4.25 -3.06
CA HIS A 124 -8.36 5.62 -3.18
C HIS A 124 -8.69 6.47 -1.93
N GLU A 125 -9.94 6.45 -1.49
CA GLU A 125 -10.41 7.22 -0.34
C GLU A 125 -9.73 6.79 0.96
N ALA A 126 -9.59 5.47 1.18
CA ALA A 126 -8.90 4.92 2.35
C ALA A 126 -7.42 5.33 2.39
N LEU A 127 -6.70 5.27 1.26
CA LEU A 127 -5.30 5.72 1.19
C LEU A 127 -5.16 7.23 1.42
N PHE A 128 -6.13 8.02 0.94
CA PHE A 128 -6.15 9.46 1.17
C PHE A 128 -6.42 9.79 2.64
N ALA A 129 -7.42 9.14 3.25
CA ALA A 129 -7.76 9.27 4.66
C ALA A 129 -6.62 8.86 5.59
N ALA A 130 -5.83 7.84 5.20
CA ALA A 130 -4.64 7.39 5.92
C ALA A 130 -3.49 8.42 5.94
N ARG A 131 -3.57 9.52 5.16
CA ARG A 131 -2.55 10.58 5.10
C ARG A 131 -1.13 10.02 4.88
N LEU A 132 -0.98 9.18 3.86
CA LEU A 132 0.32 8.63 3.46
C LEU A 132 1.24 9.73 2.89
N ASP A 133 2.56 9.52 3.00
CA ASP A 133 3.55 10.48 2.48
C ASP A 133 3.86 10.22 1.01
N TRP A 134 3.17 10.95 0.13
CA TRP A 134 3.32 10.84 -1.34
C TRP A 134 4.71 11.15 -1.87
N LYS A 135 5.60 11.77 -1.06
CA LYS A 135 6.99 12.01 -1.45
C LYS A 135 7.90 10.81 -1.19
N SER A 136 7.50 9.92 -0.28
CA SER A 136 8.26 8.73 0.08
C SER A 136 7.94 7.57 -0.87
N ASN A 137 8.83 6.57 -0.94
CA ASN A 137 8.60 5.37 -1.73
C ASN A 137 7.48 4.52 -1.12
N TRP A 138 6.74 3.76 -1.94
CA TRP A 138 5.64 2.88 -1.47
C TRP A 138 6.07 1.92 -0.34
N ARG A 139 7.26 1.34 -0.46
CA ARG A 139 7.82 0.42 0.55
C ARG A 139 8.23 1.09 1.86
N ALA A 140 8.39 2.41 1.87
CA ALA A 140 8.83 3.19 3.02
C ALA A 140 7.67 3.91 3.72
N GLN A 141 6.43 3.59 3.36
CA GLN A 141 5.24 4.11 4.02
C GLN A 141 5.07 3.50 5.42
N ASP A 142 4.38 4.21 6.29
CA ASP A 142 4.02 3.74 7.62
C ASP A 142 3.08 2.52 7.52
N ALA A 143 3.60 1.34 7.87
CA ALA A 143 2.88 0.07 7.81
C ALA A 143 1.61 0.09 8.67
N VAL A 144 1.59 0.83 9.78
CA VAL A 144 0.41 0.93 10.66
C VAL A 144 -0.71 1.68 9.96
N ARG A 145 -0.39 2.75 9.23
CA ARG A 145 -1.38 3.53 8.46
C ARG A 145 -1.91 2.75 7.26
N LEU A 146 -1.03 2.03 6.57
CA LEU A 146 -1.43 1.13 5.48
C LEU A 146 -2.34 0.01 5.98
N GLY A 147 -1.99 -0.63 7.10
CA GLY A 147 -2.83 -1.65 7.74
C GLY A 147 -4.23 -1.14 8.03
N ARG A 148 -4.35 0.04 8.67
CA ARG A 148 -5.66 0.66 8.94
C ARG A 148 -6.46 0.96 7.67
N ALA A 149 -5.79 1.41 6.59
CA ALA A 149 -6.46 1.61 5.31
C ALA A 149 -7.00 0.30 4.75
N TYR A 150 -6.23 -0.79 4.85
CA TYR A 150 -6.65 -2.11 4.40
C TYR A 150 -7.80 -2.68 5.24
N ASP A 151 -7.81 -2.44 6.55
CA ASP A 151 -8.91 -2.86 7.42
C ASP A 151 -10.23 -2.19 7.05
N VAL A 152 -10.21 -0.88 6.72
CA VAL A 152 -11.39 -0.16 6.20
C VAL A 152 -11.86 -0.78 4.89
N ILE A 153 -10.95 -1.04 3.95
CA ILE A 153 -11.29 -1.64 2.66
C ILE A 153 -11.88 -3.05 2.84
N ARG A 154 -11.35 -3.86 3.78
CA ARG A 154 -11.88 -5.19 4.08
C ARG A 154 -13.29 -5.13 4.66
N ALA A 155 -13.56 -4.14 5.53
CA ALA A 155 -14.88 -3.95 6.10
C ALA A 155 -15.93 -3.64 5.01
N ASP A 156 -15.58 -2.80 4.04
CA ASP A 156 -16.48 -2.43 2.95
C ASP A 156 -16.56 -3.50 1.84
N PHE A 157 -15.49 -4.28 1.64
CA PHE A 157 -15.34 -5.27 0.56
C PHE A 157 -14.80 -6.60 1.10
N PRO A 158 -15.61 -7.39 1.83
CA PRO A 158 -15.15 -8.61 2.51
C PRO A 158 -14.64 -9.69 1.55
N GLU A 159 -15.05 -9.71 0.27
CA GLU A 159 -14.56 -10.71 -0.69
C GLU A 159 -13.05 -10.55 -0.99
N THR A 160 -12.45 -9.41 -0.62
CA THR A 160 -11.02 -9.16 -0.73
C THR A 160 -10.18 -9.97 0.26
N GLU A 161 -10.79 -10.50 1.32
CA GLU A 161 -10.12 -11.39 2.29
C GLU A 161 -9.69 -12.72 1.67
N ARG A 162 -10.27 -13.08 0.51
CA ARG A 162 -9.85 -14.26 -0.27
C ARG A 162 -8.39 -14.18 -0.70
N PHE A 163 -7.78 -13.00 -0.81
CA PHE A 163 -6.37 -12.90 -1.17
C PHE A 163 -5.47 -13.12 0.05
N GLN A 164 -4.61 -14.15 -0.01
CA GLN A 164 -3.68 -14.46 1.08
C GLN A 164 -2.79 -13.25 1.45
N GLY A 165 -2.81 -12.82 2.70
CA GLY A 165 -2.04 -11.65 3.14
C GLY A 165 -2.39 -10.36 2.40
N LEU A 166 -3.64 -10.23 1.93
CA LEU A 166 -4.20 -9.00 1.31
C LEU A 166 -3.42 -8.50 0.09
N TRP A 167 -2.70 -9.40 -0.61
CA TRP A 167 -1.85 -9.01 -1.75
C TRP A 167 -2.64 -8.35 -2.88
N GLY A 168 -3.92 -8.71 -3.06
CA GLY A 168 -4.81 -8.09 -4.03
C GLY A 168 -5.06 -6.61 -3.72
N ILE A 169 -5.34 -6.29 -2.45
CA ILE A 169 -5.53 -4.91 -1.98
C ILE A 169 -4.24 -4.11 -2.14
N ASP A 170 -3.10 -4.63 -1.67
CA ASP A 170 -1.78 -3.98 -1.82
C ASP A 170 -1.47 -3.69 -3.29
N ARG A 171 -1.76 -4.63 -4.19
CA ARG A 171 -1.50 -4.47 -5.62
C ARG A 171 -2.34 -3.36 -6.25
N VAL A 172 -3.61 -3.24 -5.88
CA VAL A 172 -4.52 -2.18 -6.36
C VAL A 172 -4.12 -0.83 -5.78
N ALA A 173 -3.80 -0.79 -4.49
CA ALA A 173 -3.33 0.40 -3.78
C ALA A 173 -2.02 0.94 -4.38
N LYS A 174 -1.05 0.05 -4.63
CA LYS A 174 0.21 0.41 -5.27
C LYS A 174 0.02 0.93 -6.70
N GLN A 175 -0.88 0.32 -7.48
CA GLN A 175 -1.17 0.82 -8.82
C GLN A 175 -1.75 2.25 -8.78
N TYR A 176 -2.60 2.55 -7.81
CA TYR A 176 -3.10 3.91 -7.59
C TYR A 176 -1.94 4.87 -7.23
N TRP A 177 -1.07 4.46 -6.32
CA TRP A 177 0.13 5.23 -5.94
C TRP A 177 1.03 5.57 -7.12
N ASP A 178 1.39 4.57 -7.92
CA ASP A 178 2.25 4.73 -9.09
C ASP A 178 1.62 5.67 -10.12
N ASN A 179 0.31 5.55 -10.35
CA ASN A 179 -0.42 6.45 -11.25
C ASN A 179 -0.42 7.90 -10.76
N ARG A 180 -0.62 8.11 -9.45
CA ARG A 180 -0.64 9.45 -8.87
C ARG A 180 0.74 10.10 -8.91
N THR A 181 1.77 9.40 -8.46
CA THR A 181 3.15 9.91 -8.46
C THR A 181 3.66 10.18 -9.88
N SER A 182 3.30 9.33 -10.84
CA SER A 182 3.55 9.61 -12.27
C SER A 182 2.86 10.90 -12.72
N ASN A 183 1.58 11.08 -12.38
CA ASN A 183 0.84 12.28 -12.76
C ASN A 183 1.41 13.55 -12.12
N GLU A 184 1.82 13.50 -10.85
CA GLU A 184 2.50 14.62 -10.18
C GLU A 184 3.86 14.96 -10.81
N ARG A 185 4.60 13.95 -11.29
CA ARG A 185 5.83 14.16 -12.04
C ARG A 185 5.59 14.80 -13.40
N ASP A 186 4.57 14.31 -14.13
CA ASP A 186 4.20 14.85 -15.44
C ASP A 186 3.72 16.30 -15.34
N LYS A 187 3.02 16.66 -14.26
CA LYS A 187 2.62 18.06 -13.99
C LYS A 187 3.81 19.01 -13.82
N LYS A 188 4.92 18.52 -13.24
CA LYS A 188 6.15 19.32 -13.04
C LYS A 188 6.98 19.44 -14.31
N ASN A 189 6.83 18.49 -15.24
CA ASN A 189 7.58 18.43 -16.49
C ASN A 189 6.66 18.75 -17.68
N PRO A 190 6.55 20.02 -18.13
CA PRO A 190 5.66 20.40 -19.23
C PRO A 190 6.02 19.72 -20.56
N ASN A 191 7.24 19.21 -20.69
CA ASN A 191 7.72 18.43 -21.84
C ASN A 191 7.48 16.92 -21.73
N SER A 192 6.83 16.43 -20.67
CA SER A 192 6.45 15.01 -20.58
C SER A 192 5.51 14.64 -21.73
N TYR A 193 5.59 13.41 -22.24
CA TYR A 193 4.69 12.95 -23.30
C TYR A 193 3.21 13.15 -22.93
N ARG A 194 2.84 12.88 -21.67
CA ARG A 194 1.47 13.06 -21.17
C ARG A 194 1.07 14.53 -21.08
N SER A 195 1.93 15.43 -20.61
CA SER A 195 1.63 16.87 -20.59
C SER A 195 1.52 17.45 -22.00
N LEU A 196 2.37 17.01 -22.95
CA LEU A 196 2.26 17.38 -24.36
C LEU A 196 0.94 16.90 -24.97
N HIS A 197 0.53 15.66 -24.71
CA HIS A 197 -0.75 15.14 -25.17
C HIS A 197 -1.96 15.82 -24.51
N ALA A 198 -1.89 16.09 -23.21
CA ALA A 198 -2.92 16.85 -22.51
C ALA A 198 -3.05 18.26 -23.11
N ARG A 199 -1.93 18.93 -23.36
CA ARG A 199 -1.89 20.25 -24.02
C ARG A 199 -2.43 20.22 -25.44
N ARG A 200 -2.18 19.16 -26.21
CA ARG A 200 -2.76 18.98 -27.54
C ARG A 200 -4.29 18.81 -27.50
N ARG A 201 -4.82 18.14 -26.47
CA ARG A 201 -6.28 17.98 -26.28
C ARG A 201 -6.95 19.23 -25.74
N SER A 202 -6.26 19.97 -24.89
CA SER A 202 -6.78 21.20 -24.28
C SER A 202 -6.51 22.45 -25.12
N SER A 203 -5.59 22.39 -26.08
CA SER A 203 -5.46 23.43 -27.09
C SER A 203 -6.79 23.43 -27.84
N PRO A 204 -7.58 24.51 -27.80
CA PRO A 204 -8.67 24.66 -28.74
C PRO A 204 -8.05 24.41 -30.10
N GLU A 205 -8.56 23.42 -30.83
CA GLU A 205 -8.19 23.22 -32.22
C GLU A 205 -8.36 24.61 -32.84
N PRO A 206 -7.29 25.25 -33.35
CA PRO A 206 -7.40 26.58 -33.89
C PRO A 206 -8.53 26.47 -34.90
N LEU A 207 -9.65 27.14 -34.60
CA LEU A 207 -10.87 27.14 -35.41
C LEU A 207 -10.35 27.21 -36.81
N ARG A 208 -10.44 26.08 -37.51
CA ARG A 208 -9.74 25.87 -38.77
C ARG A 208 -10.49 26.81 -39.69
N GLU A 209 -10.03 28.06 -39.74
CA GLU A 209 -10.66 29.16 -40.45
C GLU A 209 -10.95 28.57 -41.80
N SER A 210 -12.26 28.38 -42.05
CA SER A 210 -12.81 27.67 -43.17
C SER A 210 -12.03 28.10 -44.39
N SER A 211 -11.05 27.28 -44.77
CA SER A 211 -10.16 27.65 -45.85
C SER A 211 -11.07 27.84 -47.05
N PRO A 212 -11.08 29.04 -47.65
CA PRO A 212 -12.04 29.37 -48.69
C PRO A 212 -11.94 28.29 -49.77
N SER A 213 -13.06 27.58 -49.92
CA SER A 213 -13.38 26.59 -50.95
C SER A 213 -12.24 26.34 -51.94
N ARG A 214 -11.42 25.32 -51.67
CA ARG A 214 -10.52 24.78 -52.69
C ARG A 214 -11.42 24.33 -53.85
N PRO A 215 -11.30 24.92 -55.05
CA PRO A 215 -12.19 24.58 -56.15
C PRO A 215 -12.05 23.08 -56.48
N PRO A 216 -13.15 22.42 -56.89
CA PRO A 216 -13.14 21.00 -57.22
C PRO A 216 -12.20 20.77 -58.40
N SER A 217 -10.98 20.32 -58.11
CA SER A 217 -10.03 19.85 -59.11
C SER A 217 -10.59 18.56 -59.71
N LYS A 218 -11.12 18.68 -60.92
CA LYS A 218 -11.43 17.58 -61.83
C LYS A 218 -10.13 16.84 -62.15
N ALA A 219 -9.77 15.85 -61.35
CA ALA A 219 -8.78 14.85 -61.73
C ALA A 219 -9.47 13.51 -61.98
N PRO A 220 -9.07 12.75 -63.01
CA PRO A 220 -9.77 11.54 -63.46
C PRO A 220 -9.62 10.43 -62.42
N ARG A 221 -10.74 9.78 -62.13
CA ARG A 221 -10.81 8.53 -61.38
C ARG A 221 -10.11 7.43 -62.18
N LEU A 222 -8.83 7.17 -61.89
CA LEU A 222 -8.26 5.88 -62.18
C LEU A 222 -8.74 4.90 -61.12
N HIS A 223 -9.53 3.95 -61.58
CA HIS A 223 -10.06 2.80 -60.87
C HIS A 223 -8.99 2.12 -60.02
N ARG A 224 -8.96 2.42 -58.71
CA ARG A 224 -8.33 1.51 -57.76
C ARG A 224 -9.38 0.46 -57.43
N ARG A 225 -9.12 -0.75 -57.95
CA ARG A 225 -9.88 -1.98 -57.74
C ARG A 225 -10.44 -2.05 -56.33
N LEU A 226 -11.75 -2.27 -56.30
CA LEU A 226 -12.49 -2.77 -55.14
C LEU A 226 -11.89 -4.13 -54.78
N ASP A 227 -11.37 -4.27 -53.56
CA ASP A 227 -11.23 -5.57 -52.93
C ASP A 227 -12.58 -5.92 -52.30
N PRO A 228 -13.30 -6.96 -52.79
CA PRO A 228 -14.56 -7.40 -52.22
C PRO A 228 -14.27 -8.38 -51.07
N ARG A 229 -13.71 -7.89 -49.97
CA ARG A 229 -13.60 -8.72 -48.76
C ARG A 229 -13.43 -7.85 -47.51
N THR A 230 -14.54 -7.31 -47.04
CA THR A 230 -14.86 -7.10 -45.62
C THR A 230 -16.29 -6.56 -45.53
N LEU A 231 -17.25 -7.41 -45.88
CA LEU A 231 -18.51 -7.42 -45.17
C LEU A 231 -18.17 -7.88 -43.74
N PHE A 232 -17.88 -6.93 -42.86
CA PHE A 232 -17.86 -7.19 -41.44
C PHE A 232 -19.23 -6.76 -40.91
N SER A 233 -20.06 -7.78 -40.70
CA SER A 233 -21.33 -7.72 -39.99
C SER A 233 -21.19 -6.96 -38.69
N SER A 234 -22.11 -6.03 -38.52
CA SER A 234 -22.50 -5.44 -37.25
C SER A 234 -23.49 -6.38 -36.57
N GLU A 235 -23.02 -7.39 -35.84
CA GLU A 235 -23.78 -8.17 -34.85
C GLU A 235 -22.75 -8.52 -33.76
N ASP A 236 -22.81 -7.90 -32.58
CA ASP A 236 -23.56 -8.40 -31.43
C ASP A 236 -23.27 -9.89 -31.18
N GLU A 237 -22.38 -10.16 -30.22
CA GLU A 237 -22.41 -11.31 -29.30
C GLU A 237 -21.13 -11.31 -28.46
N GLY A 238 -21.31 -11.45 -27.15
CA GLY A 238 -20.25 -11.64 -26.18
C GLY A 238 -19.55 -12.98 -26.41
N GLY A 239 -18.44 -12.96 -27.12
CA GLY A 239 -17.52 -14.09 -27.20
C GLY A 239 -16.61 -14.12 -25.99
N ASP A 240 -16.95 -14.95 -25.01
CA ASP A 240 -15.96 -15.60 -24.15
C ASP A 240 -14.86 -16.17 -25.05
N LYS A 241 -13.64 -15.65 -24.88
CA LYS A 241 -12.44 -16.24 -25.45
C LYS A 241 -11.72 -16.96 -24.33
N ASP A 242 -12.14 -18.19 -24.12
CA ASP A 242 -11.36 -19.29 -23.60
C ASP A 242 -10.05 -19.34 -24.41
N GLY A 243 -9.08 -18.59 -23.90
CA GLY A 243 -7.70 -18.68 -24.32
C GLY A 243 -7.15 -20.02 -23.87
N GLU A 244 -7.31 -21.02 -24.73
CA GLU A 244 -6.53 -22.24 -24.77
C GLU A 244 -5.04 -21.85 -24.76
N VAL A 245 -4.41 -21.92 -23.59
CA VAL A 245 -2.96 -21.80 -23.45
C VAL A 245 -2.39 -23.15 -23.88
N VAL A 246 -2.07 -23.24 -25.17
CA VAL A 246 -1.20 -24.28 -25.70
C VAL A 246 0.14 -24.21 -24.95
N GLY A 247 0.54 -25.35 -24.43
CA GLY A 247 1.70 -25.51 -23.59
C GLY A 247 3.04 -25.51 -24.32
N ASP A 248 3.99 -26.04 -23.57
CA ASP A 248 5.36 -26.44 -23.91
C ASP A 248 6.45 -25.37 -23.97
N GLY A 249 7.37 -25.54 -23.01
CA GLY A 249 8.57 -24.76 -22.84
C GLY A 249 9.31 -25.10 -21.54
N VAL A 250 9.30 -26.37 -21.13
CA VAL A 250 10.24 -26.90 -20.12
C VAL A 250 11.63 -26.81 -20.75
N ARG A 251 12.36 -25.74 -20.43
CA ARG A 251 13.79 -25.66 -20.73
C ARG A 251 14.53 -26.27 -19.54
N GLY A 252 14.75 -27.59 -19.63
CA GLY A 252 15.73 -28.28 -18.80
C GLY A 252 17.08 -27.61 -18.96
N SER A 253 17.69 -27.21 -17.85
CA SER A 253 19.11 -26.89 -17.77
C SER A 253 19.70 -27.89 -16.79
N ASP A 254 19.84 -29.12 -17.29
CA ASP A 254 20.89 -30.01 -16.85
C ASP A 254 22.21 -29.44 -17.37
N GLY A 255 23.21 -29.32 -16.51
CA GLY A 255 24.55 -28.95 -16.95
C GLY A 255 25.46 -28.52 -15.84
N GLY A 256 26.22 -29.48 -15.32
CA GLY A 256 27.63 -29.23 -15.01
C GLY A 256 28.04 -29.35 -13.55
N SER A 257 28.03 -30.59 -13.04
CA SER A 257 29.06 -31.04 -12.11
C SER A 257 30.41 -30.99 -12.81
N SER A 258 31.39 -30.30 -12.22
CA SER A 258 32.82 -30.60 -12.41
C SER A 258 33.56 -30.14 -11.17
N THR A 259 34.04 -31.15 -10.44
CA THR A 259 35.21 -31.23 -9.55
C THR A 259 35.78 -29.95 -8.97
#